data_AF-A0A2J8MAC3-F1
#
_entry.id   AF-A0A2J8MAC3-F1
#
_cell.length_a   1.000
_cell.length_b   1.000
_cell.length_c   1.000
_cell.angle_alpha   90.00
_cell.angle_beta   90.00
_cell.angle_gamma   90.00
#
_symmetry.space_group_name_H-M   'P 1'
#
loop_
_entity.id
_entity.type
_entity.pdbx_description
1 polymer ?
#
loop_
_entity_poly.entity_id
_entity_poly.type
_entity_poly.pdbx_seq_one_letter_code
_entity_poly.pdbx_strand_id
1 'polypeptide(L)'
;MQPPVVNMTDCSFFLRSFKQSKAAVRLKEDMKKIVAVPLNEQKDFTYQKLFGVSLQELERQGLTENGIPAVVWNIVEYLTQHGLTQEGLFRVNGNVKVVEQLRLKFESGVPVELGKDGDVCSAASLLKL
;
A
#
# COMPACT_ATOMS: atom_id res chain seq x y z
N MET A 1 -31.13 -59.11 -16.13
CA MET A 1 -29.68 -58.91 -16.06
C MET A 1 -29.41 -57.78 -15.08
N GLN A 2 -28.79 -58.05 -13.94
CA GLN A 2 -28.37 -57.02 -12.98
C GLN A 2 -26.99 -56.48 -13.41
N PRO A 3 -26.74 -55.16 -13.34
CA PRO A 3 -25.42 -54.61 -13.58
C PRO A 3 -24.48 -55.00 -12.41
N PRO A 4 -23.17 -55.17 -12.65
CA PRO A 4 -22.23 -55.48 -11.59
C PRO A 4 -22.11 -54.28 -10.65
N VAL A 5 -22.27 -54.53 -9.35
CA VAL A 5 -21.95 -53.57 -8.29
C VAL A 5 -20.43 -53.55 -8.14
N VAL A 6 -19.79 -52.47 -8.60
CA VAL A 6 -18.36 -52.25 -8.37
C VAL A 6 -18.21 -51.69 -6.96
N ASN A 7 -17.56 -52.45 -6.08
CA ASN A 7 -17.28 -52.03 -4.72
C ASN A 7 -16.21 -50.93 -4.74
N MET A 8 -16.49 -49.78 -4.12
CA MET A 8 -15.57 -48.65 -4.04
C MET A 8 -14.55 -48.92 -2.92
N THR A 9 -13.61 -49.82 -3.18
CA THR A 9 -12.46 -50.01 -2.30
C THR A 9 -11.40 -48.96 -2.59
N ASP A 10 -11.18 -48.12 -1.58
CA ASP A 10 -9.92 -47.44 -1.26
C ASP A 10 -9.30 -46.55 -2.34
N CYS A 11 -9.77 -45.30 -2.43
CA CYS A 11 -8.99 -44.19 -2.98
C CYS A 11 -7.85 -43.73 -2.04
N SER A 12 -7.14 -44.66 -1.40
CA SER A 12 -5.98 -44.35 -0.56
C SER A 12 -4.65 -44.34 -1.34
N PHE A 13 -4.65 -44.61 -2.65
CA PHE A 13 -3.43 -44.61 -3.48
C PHE A 13 -3.12 -43.30 -4.24
N PHE A 14 -3.75 -42.17 -3.88
CA PHE A 14 -3.37 -40.85 -4.39
C PHE A 14 -2.68 -39.92 -3.38
N LEU A 15 -2.34 -40.41 -2.18
CA LEU A 15 -1.39 -39.71 -1.32
C LEU A 15 0.03 -40.08 -1.73
N ARG A 16 0.41 -39.59 -2.92
CA ARG A 16 1.81 -39.47 -3.30
C ARG A 16 2.47 -38.63 -2.22
N SER A 17 3.23 -39.26 -1.32
CA SER A 17 3.98 -38.58 -0.26
C SER A 17 4.63 -37.35 -0.87
N PHE A 18 4.12 -36.17 -0.49
CA PHE A 18 4.68 -34.89 -0.88
C PHE A 18 6.12 -34.92 -0.36
N LYS A 19 7.07 -35.27 -1.23
CA LYS A 19 8.48 -35.05 -0.97
C LYS A 19 8.62 -33.53 -0.93
N GLN A 20 8.44 -32.94 0.26
CA GLN A 20 8.70 -31.52 0.45
C GLN A 20 10.13 -31.29 0.00
N SER A 21 10.30 -30.53 -1.09
CA SER A 21 11.64 -30.16 -1.53
C SER A 21 12.29 -29.36 -0.40
N LYS A 22 13.61 -29.46 -0.26
CA LYS A 22 14.38 -28.71 0.74
C LYS A 22 14.06 -27.20 0.70
N ALA A 23 13.72 -26.67 -0.48
CA ALA A 23 13.27 -25.29 -0.65
C ALA A 23 11.91 -25.02 0.03
N ALA A 24 10.91 -25.89 -0.12
CA ALA A 24 9.60 -25.72 0.49
C ALA A 24 9.66 -25.76 2.04
N VAL A 25 10.54 -26.60 2.60
CA VAL A 25 10.78 -26.65 4.05
C VAL A 25 11.42 -25.36 4.54
N ARG A 26 12.44 -24.85 3.84
CA ARG A 26 13.10 -23.58 4.19
C ARG A 26 12.14 -22.40 4.12
N LEU A 27 11.29 -22.33 3.09
CA LEU A 27 10.26 -21.29 2.99
C LEU A 27 9.27 -21.34 4.16
N LYS A 28 8.84 -22.54 4.59
CA LYS A 28 7.96 -22.71 5.77
C LYS A 28 8.65 -22.26 7.06
N GLU A 29 9.92 -22.55 7.22
CA GLU A 29 10.71 -22.19 8.41
C GLU A 29 11.03 -20.70 8.45
N ASP A 30 11.43 -20.13 7.31
CA ASP A 30 11.65 -18.69 7.16
C ASP A 30 10.35 -17.91 7.43
N MET A 31 9.20 -18.39 6.94
CA MET A 31 7.89 -17.78 7.24
C MET A 31 7.57 -17.80 8.74
N LYS A 32 7.89 -18.90 9.44
CA LYS A 32 7.72 -18.99 10.89
C LYS A 32 8.68 -18.05 11.63
N LYS A 33 9.89 -17.84 11.11
CA LYS A 33 10.88 -16.93 11.68
C LYS A 33 10.50 -15.47 11.47
N ILE A 34 9.98 -15.11 10.30
CA ILE A 34 9.48 -13.75 10.01
C ILE A 34 8.31 -13.39 10.93
N VAL A 35 7.44 -14.36 11.27
CA VAL A 35 6.33 -14.15 12.23
C VAL A 35 6.83 -14.05 13.69
N ALA A 36 7.98 -14.63 14.01
CA ALA A 36 8.50 -14.71 15.38
C ALA A 36 9.55 -13.64 15.72
N VAL A 37 10.02 -12.85 14.75
CA VAL A 37 10.93 -11.73 15.00
C VAL A 37 10.08 -10.54 15.45
N PRO A 38 10.23 -10.04 16.70
CA PRO A 38 9.64 -8.77 17.09
C PRO A 38 10.32 -7.68 16.25
N LEU A 39 9.51 -6.94 15.50
CA LEU A 39 9.91 -5.71 14.83
C LEU A 39 10.26 -4.67 15.90
N ASN A 40 11.48 -4.70 16.42
CA ASN A 40 11.94 -3.70 17.37
C ASN A 40 13.28 -3.13 16.91
N GLU A 41 13.17 -2.07 16.09
CA GLU A 41 14.04 -0.86 16.06
C GLU A 41 13.70 0.03 14.85
N GLN A 42 12.43 0.40 14.67
CA GLN A 42 12.06 1.45 13.72
C GLN A 42 11.07 2.37 14.43
N LYS A 43 11.43 3.66 14.49
CA LYS A 43 10.62 4.77 14.99
C LYS A 43 9.15 4.52 14.63
N ASP A 44 8.29 4.53 15.65
CA ASP A 44 6.89 4.08 15.66
C ASP A 44 6.05 4.95 14.70
N PHE A 45 6.24 4.74 13.41
CA PHE A 45 5.51 5.40 12.34
C PHE A 45 4.25 4.58 12.10
N THR A 46 3.15 5.07 12.65
CA THR A 46 1.83 4.50 12.38
C THR A 46 1.54 4.69 10.89
N TYR A 47 1.58 3.60 10.12
CA TYR A 47 1.10 3.63 8.73
C TYR A 47 -0.38 4.02 8.76
N GLN A 48 -0.68 5.16 8.15
CA GLN A 48 -2.01 5.74 8.07
C GLN A 48 -2.43 5.78 6.62
N LYS A 49 -3.46 5.02 6.26
CA LYS A 49 -3.94 5.00 4.88
C LYS A 49 -4.73 6.29 4.59
N LEU A 50 -4.25 7.09 3.64
CA LEU A 50 -4.82 8.41 3.29
C LEU A 50 -5.50 8.40 1.93
N PHE A 51 -5.00 7.59 0.99
CA PHE A 51 -5.51 7.54 -0.38
C PHE A 51 -6.39 6.30 -0.61
N GLY A 52 -7.43 6.46 -1.44
CA GLY A 52 -8.38 5.39 -1.75
C GLY A 52 -9.21 4.94 -0.54
N VAL A 53 -9.46 5.86 0.41
CA VAL A 53 -10.39 5.69 1.54
C VAL A 53 -11.50 6.73 1.44
N SER A 54 -12.63 6.50 2.13
CA SER A 54 -13.71 7.49 2.14
C SER A 54 -13.35 8.70 2.99
N LEU A 55 -13.86 9.88 2.64
CA LEU A 55 -13.66 11.09 3.43
C LEU A 55 -14.23 10.95 4.85
N GLN A 56 -15.37 10.25 4.99
CA GLN A 56 -15.97 9.94 6.29
C GLN A 56 -15.03 9.11 7.18
N GLU A 57 -14.26 8.18 6.60
CA GLU A 57 -13.28 7.40 7.34
C GLU A 57 -12.16 8.30 7.86
N LEU A 58 -11.64 9.20 7.02
CA LEU A 58 -10.59 10.15 7.42
C LEU A 58 -11.08 11.08 8.53
N GLU A 59 -12.32 11.54 8.45
CA GLU A 59 -12.94 12.37 9.48
C GLU A 59 -13.06 11.60 10.81
N ARG A 60 -13.54 10.35 10.77
CA ARG A 60 -13.62 9.49 11.96
C ARG A 60 -12.24 9.22 12.58
N GLN A 61 -11.20 9.14 11.76
CA GLN A 61 -9.82 8.96 12.20
C GLN A 61 -9.18 10.24 12.73
N GLY A 62 -9.87 11.39 12.65
CA GLY A 62 -9.33 12.68 13.09
C GLY A 62 -8.23 13.23 12.17
N LEU A 63 -8.21 12.83 10.90
CA LEU A 63 -7.21 13.24 9.90
C LEU A 63 -7.67 14.41 9.03
N THR A 64 -8.73 15.07 9.45
CA THR A 64 -9.37 16.18 8.75
C THR A 64 -9.47 17.39 9.64
N GLU A 65 -9.24 18.57 9.07
CA GLU A 65 -9.52 19.85 9.71
C GLU A 65 -10.65 20.54 8.94
N ASN A 66 -11.73 20.90 9.64
CA ASN A 66 -12.93 21.50 9.03
C ASN A 66 -13.51 20.66 7.87
N GLY A 67 -13.46 19.33 8.00
CA GLY A 67 -13.94 18.39 6.98
C GLY A 67 -12.99 18.19 5.78
N ILE A 68 -11.81 18.80 5.80
CA ILE A 68 -10.82 18.69 4.71
C ILE A 68 -9.62 17.87 5.20
N PRO A 69 -9.20 16.80 4.48
CA PRO A 69 -8.02 16.04 4.86
C PRO A 69 -6.75 16.89 4.91
N ALA A 70 -5.92 16.72 5.94
CA ALA A 70 -4.68 17.50 6.10
C ALA A 70 -3.73 17.38 4.89
N VAL A 71 -3.69 16.21 4.23
CA VAL A 71 -2.91 15.99 3.00
C VAL A 71 -3.35 16.92 1.86
N VAL A 72 -4.64 17.21 1.74
CA VAL A 72 -5.17 18.12 0.72
C VAL A 72 -4.70 19.54 1.00
N TRP A 73 -4.80 20.00 2.26
CA TRP A 73 -4.29 21.30 2.68
C TRP A 73 -2.82 21.48 2.34
N ASN A 74 -1.97 20.53 2.74
CA ASN A 74 -0.53 20.59 2.52
C ASN A 74 -0.16 20.71 1.03
N ILE A 75 -0.83 19.94 0.17
CA ILE A 75 -0.56 19.97 -1.27
C ILE A 75 -1.06 21.28 -1.90
N VAL A 76 -2.27 21.72 -1.54
CA VAL A 76 -2.85 22.96 -2.09
C VAL A 76 -2.06 24.18 -1.67
N GLU A 77 -1.60 24.25 -0.42
CA GLU A 77 -0.72 25.32 0.06
C GLU A 77 0.57 25.38 -0.76
N TYR A 78 1.25 24.24 -0.94
CA TYR A 78 2.46 24.16 -1.74
C TYR A 78 2.24 24.61 -3.19
N LEU A 79 1.17 24.14 -3.84
CA LEU A 79 0.85 24.50 -5.22
C LEU A 79 0.44 25.98 -5.36
N THR A 80 -0.17 26.56 -4.34
CA THR A 80 -0.48 28.00 -4.31
C THR A 80 0.80 28.83 -4.24
N GLN A 81 1.80 28.39 -3.48
CA GLN A 81 3.07 29.10 -3.34
C GLN A 81 4.01 28.91 -4.55
N HIS A 82 4.03 27.71 -5.17
CA HIS A 82 5.05 27.35 -6.16
C HIS A 82 4.51 26.99 -7.55
N GLY A 83 3.21 26.70 -7.66
CA GLY A 83 2.63 26.11 -8.86
C GLY A 83 1.85 27.06 -9.75
N LEU A 84 1.46 28.25 -9.29
CA LEU A 84 0.57 29.15 -10.04
C LEU A 84 1.14 29.63 -11.38
N THR A 85 2.47 29.66 -11.52
CA THR A 85 3.17 30.02 -12.76
C THR A 85 3.59 28.81 -13.59
N GLN A 86 3.33 27.59 -13.13
CA GLN A 86 3.67 26.35 -13.85
C GLN A 86 2.76 26.20 -15.07
N GLU A 87 3.34 26.27 -16.27
CA GLU A 87 2.59 25.99 -17.49
C GLU A 87 2.03 24.55 -17.46
N GLY A 88 0.74 24.42 -17.76
CA GLY A 88 0.07 23.14 -17.79
C GLY A 88 -0.09 22.48 -16.42
N LEU A 89 -0.11 23.25 -15.32
CA LEU A 89 -0.48 22.75 -14.00
C LEU A 89 -1.77 21.91 -14.08
N PHE A 90 -1.79 20.76 -13.40
CA PHE A 90 -2.84 19.72 -13.46
C PHE A 90 -3.04 19.01 -14.81
N ARG A 91 -2.57 19.58 -15.94
CA ARG A 91 -2.59 18.96 -17.27
C ARG A 91 -1.38 18.07 -17.51
N VAL A 92 -0.18 18.55 -17.18
CA VAL A 92 1.08 17.81 -17.32
C VAL A 92 1.17 16.81 -16.19
N ASN A 93 1.47 15.55 -16.52
CA ASN A 93 1.64 14.49 -15.53
C ASN A 93 3.01 14.63 -14.84
N GLY A 94 3.00 14.44 -13.53
CA GLY A 94 4.21 14.24 -12.75
C GLY A 94 4.82 12.86 -12.99
N ASN A 95 6.04 12.68 -12.50
CA ASN A 95 6.71 11.39 -12.62
C ASN A 95 6.00 10.35 -11.72
N VAL A 96 5.46 9.29 -12.33
CA VAL A 96 4.69 8.25 -11.62
C VAL A 96 5.43 7.66 -10.42
N LYS A 97 6.75 7.47 -10.53
CA LYS A 97 7.55 6.93 -9.41
C LYS A 97 7.63 7.92 -8.25
N VAL A 98 7.81 9.20 -8.55
CA VAL A 98 7.87 10.28 -7.55
C VAL A 98 6.50 10.47 -6.89
N VAL A 99 5.43 10.45 -7.67
CA VAL A 99 4.05 10.53 -7.16
C VAL A 99 3.77 9.40 -6.17
N GLU A 100 4.13 8.17 -6.53
CA GLU A 100 3.94 7.01 -5.64
C GLU A 100 4.81 7.11 -4.38
N GLN A 101 6.06 7.58 -4.51
CA GLN A 101 6.93 7.83 -3.35
C GLN A 101 6.32 8.88 -2.40
N LEU A 102 5.78 9.97 -2.93
CA LEU A 102 5.12 10.99 -2.12
C LEU A 102 3.88 10.42 -1.41
N ARG A 103 3.05 9.65 -2.12
CA ARG A 103 1.90 8.96 -1.53
C ARG A 103 2.33 8.10 -0.34
N LEU A 104 3.30 7.21 -0.54
CA LEU A 104 3.79 6.32 0.51
C LEU A 104 4.39 7.10 1.69
N LYS A 105 5.07 8.21 1.40
CA LYS A 105 5.64 9.07 2.45
C LYS A 105 4.55 9.71 3.31
N PHE A 106 3.50 10.26 2.70
CA PHE A 106 2.32 10.74 3.42
C PHE A 106 1.67 9.64 4.25
N GLU A 107 1.48 8.45 3.68
CA GLU A 107 0.85 7.32 4.40
C GLU A 107 1.75 6.72 5.49
N SER A 108 3.07 6.95 5.44
CA SER A 108 3.99 6.55 6.51
C SER A 108 3.99 7.49 7.73
N GLY A 109 3.31 8.64 7.67
CA GLY A 109 3.34 9.65 8.73
C GLY A 109 4.69 10.37 8.88
N VAL A 110 5.64 10.15 7.95
CA VAL A 110 6.90 10.88 7.88
C VAL A 110 6.63 12.29 7.34
N PRO A 111 7.28 13.35 7.87
CA PRO A 111 7.17 14.69 7.31
C PRO A 111 7.50 14.70 5.81
N VAL A 112 6.57 15.21 5.00
CA VAL A 112 6.73 15.33 3.55
C VAL A 112 7.05 16.77 3.20
N GLU A 113 8.13 16.97 2.46
CA GLU A 113 8.50 18.28 1.91
C GLU A 113 8.39 18.22 0.39
N LEU A 114 7.23 18.62 -0.15
CA LEU A 114 6.88 18.46 -1.56
C LEU A 114 7.93 19.02 -2.55
N GLY A 115 8.58 20.13 -2.20
CA GLY A 115 9.64 20.74 -3.03
C GLY A 115 11.01 20.06 -2.96
N LYS A 116 11.25 19.22 -1.94
CA LYS A 116 12.48 18.42 -1.82
C LYS A 116 12.29 16.99 -2.31
N ASP A 117 11.12 16.42 -2.03
CA ASP A 117 10.77 15.03 -2.34
C ASP A 117 10.21 14.86 -3.75
N GLY A 118 9.85 15.95 -4.44
CA GLY A 118 9.29 15.92 -5.79
C GLY A 118 9.30 17.27 -6.51
N ASP A 119 8.45 17.39 -7.52
CA ASP A 119 8.26 18.60 -8.32
C ASP A 119 6.78 19.06 -8.33
N VAL A 120 6.52 20.25 -8.88
CA VAL A 120 5.16 20.83 -8.96
C VAL A 120 4.19 19.90 -9.70
N CYS A 121 4.62 19.29 -10.80
CA CYS A 121 3.77 18.39 -11.59
C CYS A 121 3.42 17.11 -10.81
N SER A 122 4.34 16.62 -9.98
CA SER A 122 4.17 15.45 -9.13
C SER A 122 3.24 15.76 -7.95
N ALA A 123 3.39 16.92 -7.30
CA ALA A 123 2.43 17.38 -6.28
C ALA A 123 1.02 17.56 -6.87
N ALA A 124 0.91 18.16 -8.05
CA ALA A 124 -0.35 18.34 -8.75
C ALA A 124 -0.97 16.99 -9.18
N SER A 125 -0.14 16.01 -9.55
CA SER A 125 -0.62 14.67 -9.91
C SER A 125 -1.02 13.85 -8.68
N LEU A 126 -0.31 14.00 -7.57
CA LEU A 126 -0.65 13.40 -6.29
C LEU A 126 -2.02 13.87 -5.79
N LEU A 127 -2.33 15.17 -5.91
CA LEU A 127 -3.64 15.71 -5.54
C LEU A 127 -4.81 15.09 -6.32
N LYS A 128 -4.55 14.57 -7.53
CA LYS A 128 -5.57 13.97 -8.40
C LYS A 128 -5.82 12.49 -8.13
N LEU A 129 -4.98 11.81 -7.33
CA LEU A 129 -5.10 10.39 -7.04
C LEU A 129 -6.31 10.07 -6.16
#